data_AF-A0A4R3ZNN8-F1
#
_entry.id   AF-A0A4R3ZNN8-F1
#
_cell.length_a   1.000
_cell.length_b   1.000
_cell.length_c   1.000
_cell.angle_alpha   90.00
_cell.angle_beta   90.00
_cell.angle_gamma   90.00
#
_symmetry.space_group_name_H-M   'P 1'
#
loop_
_entity.id
_entity.type
_entity.pdbx_description
1 polymer ?
#
loop_
_entity_poly.entity_id
_entity_poly.type
_entity_poly.pdbx_seq_one_letter_code
_entity_poly.pdbx_strand_id
1 'polypeptide(L)'
;MIKPGWLISLVFVGLFVYLCLTTLAPWQLNKYEALQQRNAQLFESTVAAPSALQDVVGRDGDLGDSEWLLVTTSGRYLPIEDVLLRMQSVDGELVYQALSVFRTDAGDNLLVNRGWVRVGEDNTVPEFPPVSSGQITITARLRMPMEGPAEAIVLHDWNMVRNINPQAIGEIVDVDLAAHYLQLPGGQPGSLEPMPVPSVESGPYLSYGLQWMAFGVLAPVGLGYFVWSELRQRRRLDHEDTDDDVADSSQSPPEGEHRGTAEHASAAQPGDTVAGEGQASEVVDSDRLVAAAMRDRYGDRFATEHRRQWRRGDRFDA
;
A
#
# COMPACT_ATOMS: atom_id res chain seq x y z
N MET A 1 23.36 5.44 47.48
CA MET A 1 21.94 5.82 47.40
C MET A 1 21.60 6.05 45.94
N ILE A 2 20.58 5.38 45.41
CA ILE A 2 20.14 5.53 44.01
C ILE A 2 19.60 6.97 43.87
N LYS A 3 20.22 7.79 43.01
CA LYS A 3 19.76 9.17 42.81
C LYS A 3 18.35 9.14 42.17
N PRO A 4 17.39 9.98 42.60
CA PRO A 4 16.00 9.93 42.14
C PRO A 4 15.84 10.03 40.61
N GLY A 5 16.78 10.67 39.91
CA GLY A 5 16.80 10.71 38.44
C GLY A 5 16.93 9.35 37.77
N TRP A 6 17.61 8.37 38.38
CA TRP A 6 17.79 7.02 37.81
C TRP A 6 16.50 6.21 37.81
N LEU A 7 15.69 6.36 38.86
CA LEU A 7 14.39 5.71 38.97
C LEU A 7 13.44 6.24 37.90
N ILE A 8 13.46 7.56 37.67
CA ILE A 8 12.62 8.23 36.66
C ILE A 8 13.00 7.77 35.25
N SER A 9 14.30 7.70 34.91
CA SER A 9 14.76 7.21 33.61
C SER A 9 14.37 5.75 33.36
N LEU A 10 14.47 4.88 34.37
CA LEU A 10 14.11 3.47 34.25
C LEU A 10 12.59 3.29 34.05
N VAL A 11 11.77 4.04 34.79
CA VAL A 11 10.32 4.05 34.62
C VAL A 11 9.94 4.58 33.23
N PHE A 12 10.59 5.65 32.77
CA PHE A 12 10.32 6.23 31.46
C PHE A 12 10.68 5.27 30.30
N VAL A 13 11.87 4.65 30.34
CA VAL A 13 12.28 3.67 29.33
C VAL A 13 11.38 2.44 29.37
N GLY A 14 11.00 1.95 30.57
CA GLY A 14 10.05 0.85 30.71
C GLY A 14 8.69 1.16 30.10
N LEU A 15 8.14 2.35 30.36
CA LEU A 15 6.88 2.81 29.79
C LEU A 15 6.97 2.97 28.26
N PHE A 16 8.07 3.51 27.75
CA PHE A 16 8.31 3.67 26.32
C PHE A 16 8.38 2.32 25.60
N VAL A 17 9.14 1.35 26.15
CA VAL A 17 9.22 -0.01 25.61
C VAL A 17 7.85 -0.69 25.60
N TYR A 18 7.11 -0.57 26.71
CA TYR A 18 5.74 -1.08 26.80
C TYR A 18 4.87 -0.49 25.68
N LEU A 19 4.81 0.84 25.54
CA LEU A 19 4.04 1.51 24.51
C LEU A 19 4.43 1.09 23.08
N CYS A 20 5.72 0.95 22.79
CA CYS A 20 6.22 0.50 21.49
C CYS A 20 5.76 -0.93 21.17
N LEU A 21 5.87 -1.86 22.11
CA LEU A 21 5.63 -3.28 21.87
C LEU A 21 4.16 -3.69 21.99
N THR A 22 3.36 -3.06 22.87
CA THR A 22 1.96 -3.45 23.08
C THR A 22 0.96 -2.65 22.27
N THR A 23 1.36 -1.47 21.78
CA THR A 23 0.43 -0.52 21.14
C THR A 23 0.89 -0.15 19.74
N LEU A 24 2.09 0.41 19.58
CA LEU A 24 2.51 1.00 18.32
C LEU A 24 2.89 -0.05 17.26
N ALA A 25 3.68 -1.06 17.64
CA ALA A 25 4.03 -2.16 16.72
C ALA A 25 2.79 -2.98 16.31
N PRO A 26 1.92 -3.46 17.24
CA PRO A 26 0.71 -4.18 16.86
C PRO A 26 -0.25 -3.35 16.01
N TRP A 27 -0.39 -2.05 16.27
CA TRP A 27 -1.24 -1.18 15.47
C TRP A 27 -0.74 -1.03 14.02
N GLN A 28 0.57 -0.89 13.80
CA GLN A 28 1.13 -0.86 12.44
C GLN A 28 1.06 -2.23 11.75
N LEU A 29 1.27 -3.32 12.48
CA LEU A 29 1.20 -4.69 11.93
C LEU A 29 -0.23 -5.10 11.59
N ASN A 30 -1.23 -4.74 12.39
CA ASN A 30 -2.64 -4.98 12.08
C ASN A 30 -3.08 -4.27 10.78
N LYS A 31 -2.53 -3.07 10.53
CA LYS A 31 -2.72 -2.38 9.24
C LYS A 31 -2.07 -3.12 8.07
N TYR A 32 -0.93 -3.76 8.28
CA TYR A 32 -0.28 -4.59 7.28
C TYR A 32 -1.07 -5.87 6.98
N GLU A 33 -1.63 -6.52 8.01
CA GLU A 33 -2.46 -7.73 7.83
C GLU A 33 -3.75 -7.44 7.06
N ALA A 34 -4.44 -6.33 7.37
CA ALA A 34 -5.61 -5.88 6.61
C ALA A 34 -5.27 -5.56 5.13
N LEU A 35 -4.09 -4.99 4.89
CA LEU A 35 -3.58 -4.71 3.54
C LEU A 35 -3.27 -6.00 2.78
N GLN A 36 -2.64 -6.98 3.45
CA GLN A 36 -2.35 -8.29 2.87
C GLN A 36 -3.60 -9.11 2.56
N GLN A 37 -4.61 -9.08 3.43
CA GLN A 37 -5.90 -9.73 3.16
C GLN A 37 -6.58 -9.15 1.92
N ARG A 38 -6.64 -7.81 1.81
CA ARG A 38 -7.16 -7.13 0.61
C ARG A 38 -6.38 -7.52 -0.64
N ASN A 39 -5.04 -7.56 -0.55
CA ASN A 39 -4.18 -7.92 -1.67
C ASN A 39 -4.33 -9.40 -2.08
N ALA A 40 -4.47 -10.31 -1.13
CA ALA A 40 -4.70 -11.73 -1.38
C ALA A 40 -6.04 -11.97 -2.07
N GLN A 41 -7.11 -11.31 -1.61
CA GLN A 41 -8.42 -11.32 -2.27
C GLN A 41 -8.35 -10.77 -3.70
N LEU A 42 -7.55 -9.72 -3.93
CA LEU A 42 -7.33 -9.15 -5.25
C LEU A 42 -6.55 -10.10 -6.18
N PHE A 43 -5.58 -10.84 -5.64
CA PHE A 43 -4.79 -11.82 -6.37
C PHE A 43 -5.62 -13.07 -6.71
N GLU A 44 -6.33 -13.64 -5.73
CA GLU A 44 -7.20 -14.80 -5.93
C GLU A 44 -8.33 -14.48 -6.90
N SER A 45 -8.99 -13.32 -6.76
CA SER A 45 -10.05 -12.92 -7.70
C SER A 45 -9.55 -12.62 -9.11
N THR A 46 -8.29 -12.21 -9.28
CA THR A 46 -7.70 -11.95 -10.60
C THR A 46 -7.33 -13.24 -11.34
N VAL A 47 -7.08 -14.34 -10.64
CA VAL A 47 -6.66 -15.63 -11.22
C VAL A 47 -7.78 -16.68 -11.24
N ALA A 48 -8.80 -16.53 -10.39
CA ALA A 48 -9.95 -17.43 -10.32
C ALA A 48 -10.78 -17.43 -11.61
N ALA A 49 -11.36 -18.58 -11.95
CA ALA A 49 -12.32 -18.66 -13.03
C ALA A 49 -13.61 -17.89 -12.63
N PRO A 50 -14.21 -17.11 -13.53
CA PRO A 50 -15.46 -16.42 -13.22
C PRO A 50 -16.55 -17.40 -12.79
N SER A 51 -17.23 -17.09 -11.69
CA SER A 51 -18.40 -17.85 -11.22
C SER A 51 -19.68 -17.20 -11.72
N ALA A 52 -20.78 -17.94 -11.83
CA ALA A 52 -22.05 -17.32 -12.19
C ALA A 52 -22.55 -16.42 -11.04
N LEU A 53 -23.01 -15.21 -11.35
CA LEU A 53 -23.40 -14.22 -10.34
C LEU A 53 -24.38 -14.79 -9.30
N GLN A 54 -25.41 -15.49 -9.77
CA GLN A 54 -26.46 -16.06 -8.94
C GLN A 54 -25.99 -17.15 -7.97
N ASP A 55 -24.84 -17.77 -8.23
CA ASP A 55 -24.26 -18.80 -7.36
C ASP A 55 -23.41 -18.17 -6.25
N VAL A 56 -23.00 -16.90 -6.41
CA VAL A 56 -22.13 -16.18 -5.48
C VAL A 56 -22.93 -15.31 -4.52
N VAL A 57 -23.83 -14.47 -5.05
CA VAL A 57 -24.60 -13.50 -4.25
C VAL A 57 -26.00 -13.32 -4.82
N GLY A 58 -26.98 -13.21 -3.92
CA GLY A 58 -28.32 -12.74 -4.28
C GLY A 58 -28.35 -11.23 -4.53
N ARG A 59 -29.48 -10.72 -5.03
CA ARG A 59 -29.70 -9.29 -5.33
C ARG A 59 -29.19 -8.35 -4.22
N ASP A 60 -29.61 -8.58 -2.98
CA ASP A 60 -29.27 -7.74 -1.82
C ASP A 60 -28.46 -8.50 -0.77
N GLY A 61 -27.73 -9.52 -1.21
CA GLY A 61 -26.84 -10.28 -0.34
C GLY A 61 -25.62 -9.47 0.07
N ASP A 62 -25.14 -9.71 1.29
CA ASP A 62 -23.83 -9.21 1.72
C ASP A 62 -22.72 -9.93 0.91
N LEU A 63 -21.79 -9.15 0.37
CA LEU A 63 -20.68 -9.72 -0.41
C LEU A 63 -19.65 -10.40 0.50
N GLY A 64 -19.46 -9.94 1.75
CA GLY A 64 -18.40 -10.44 2.62
C GLY A 64 -17.06 -10.52 1.89
N ASP A 65 -16.45 -11.71 1.87
CA ASP A 65 -15.18 -11.98 1.18
C ASP A 65 -15.29 -12.10 -0.35
N SER A 66 -16.49 -11.99 -0.92
CA SER A 66 -16.75 -12.09 -2.37
C SER A 66 -16.52 -10.77 -3.11
N GLU A 67 -16.23 -9.68 -2.40
CA GLU A 67 -15.80 -8.45 -3.06
C GLU A 67 -14.54 -8.72 -3.90
N TRP A 68 -14.47 -8.13 -5.10
CA TRP A 68 -13.46 -8.34 -6.13
C TRP A 68 -13.57 -9.61 -6.95
N LEU A 69 -14.33 -10.62 -6.51
CA LEU A 69 -14.51 -11.87 -7.27
C LEU A 69 -15.06 -11.58 -8.67
N LEU A 70 -14.48 -12.26 -9.67
CA LEU A 70 -14.98 -12.24 -11.03
C LEU A 70 -16.25 -13.08 -11.14
N VAL A 71 -17.30 -12.45 -11.63
CA VAL A 71 -18.58 -13.09 -11.90
C VAL A 71 -19.02 -12.89 -13.34
N THR A 72 -19.80 -13.82 -13.85
CA THR A 72 -20.43 -13.74 -15.17
C THR A 72 -21.94 -13.68 -15.02
N THR A 73 -22.58 -12.80 -15.79
CA THR A 73 -24.04 -12.68 -15.86
C THR A 73 -24.50 -12.33 -17.27
N SER A 74 -25.68 -12.81 -17.65
CA SER A 74 -26.31 -12.54 -18.94
C SER A 74 -27.51 -11.63 -18.77
N GLY A 75 -27.76 -10.77 -19.76
CA GLY A 75 -28.80 -9.76 -19.69
C GLY A 75 -28.65 -8.72 -20.80
N ARG A 76 -29.14 -7.51 -20.52
CA ARG A 76 -29.10 -6.37 -21.44
C ARG A 76 -28.97 -5.06 -20.68
N TYR A 77 -28.28 -4.10 -21.28
CA TYR A 77 -28.33 -2.72 -20.78
C TYR A 77 -29.72 -2.13 -21.00
N LEU A 78 -30.20 -1.36 -20.01
CA LEU A 78 -31.40 -0.55 -20.17
C LEU A 78 -31.07 0.70 -21.00
N PRO A 79 -31.98 1.17 -21.87
CA PRO A 79 -31.78 2.37 -22.68
C PRO A 79 -32.01 3.64 -21.84
N ILE A 80 -31.25 3.75 -20.75
CA ILE A 80 -31.25 4.87 -19.81
C ILE A 80 -29.90 5.56 -19.97
N GLU A 81 -29.88 6.88 -19.83
CA GLU A 81 -28.64 7.66 -19.88
C GLU A 81 -27.69 7.23 -18.76
N ASP A 82 -26.39 7.18 -19.08
CA ASP A 82 -25.38 6.81 -18.09
C ASP A 82 -25.27 7.88 -17.00
N VAL A 83 -25.05 7.45 -15.77
CA VAL A 83 -24.68 8.34 -14.67
C VAL A 83 -23.15 8.41 -14.60
N LEU A 84 -22.59 9.61 -14.52
CA LEU A 84 -21.14 9.80 -14.51
C LEU A 84 -20.60 9.96 -13.09
N LEU A 85 -19.54 9.22 -12.76
CA LEU A 85 -18.75 9.46 -11.56
C LEU A 85 -17.73 10.57 -11.85
N ARG A 86 -17.82 11.67 -11.11
CA ARG A 86 -16.94 12.85 -11.26
C ARG A 86 -15.84 12.90 -10.20
N MET A 87 -14.91 13.83 -10.38
CA MET A 87 -13.80 14.10 -9.45
C MET A 87 -12.91 12.87 -9.22
N GLN A 88 -12.79 12.03 -10.25
CA GLN A 88 -11.94 10.86 -10.23
C GLN A 88 -10.63 11.15 -10.95
N SER A 89 -9.58 10.43 -10.57
CA SER A 89 -8.32 10.45 -11.28
C SER A 89 -7.81 9.03 -11.51
N VAL A 90 -7.32 8.77 -12.71
CA VAL A 90 -6.63 7.52 -13.08
C VAL A 90 -5.26 7.90 -13.60
N ASP A 91 -4.20 7.36 -12.99
CA ASP A 91 -2.80 7.63 -13.36
C ASP A 91 -2.47 9.14 -13.46
N GLY A 92 -3.02 9.95 -12.56
CA GLY A 92 -2.81 11.40 -12.47
C GLY A 92 -3.66 12.23 -13.44
N GLU A 93 -4.51 11.60 -14.24
CA GLU A 93 -5.38 12.25 -15.21
C GLU A 93 -6.80 12.35 -14.66
N LEU A 94 -7.47 13.48 -14.84
CA LEU A 94 -8.88 13.61 -14.48
C LEU A 94 -9.74 12.77 -15.43
N VAL A 95 -10.67 12.00 -14.85
CA VAL A 95 -11.55 11.11 -15.60
C VAL A 95 -13.01 11.21 -15.14
N TYR A 96 -13.92 10.89 -16.05
CA TYR A 96 -15.27 10.46 -15.72
C TYR A 96 -15.35 8.94 -15.78
N GLN A 97 -16.10 8.31 -14.87
CA GLN A 97 -16.47 6.89 -15.01
C GLN A 97 -17.93 6.78 -15.42
N ALA A 98 -18.25 5.89 -16.36
CA ALA A 98 -19.62 5.71 -16.84
C ALA A 98 -20.31 4.56 -16.08
N LEU A 99 -21.46 4.86 -15.50
CA LEU A 99 -22.29 3.92 -14.75
C LEU A 99 -23.60 3.70 -15.51
N SER A 100 -23.87 2.45 -15.88
CA SER A 100 -25.06 2.09 -16.64
C SER A 100 -25.88 1.04 -15.92
N VAL A 101 -27.19 1.01 -16.19
CA VAL A 101 -28.08 0.00 -15.63
C VAL A 101 -28.12 -1.24 -16.53
N PHE A 102 -27.88 -2.40 -15.94
CA PHE A 102 -27.92 -3.70 -16.61
C PHE A 102 -29.01 -4.57 -15.99
N ARG A 103 -29.95 -5.05 -16.81
CA ARG A 103 -30.97 -6.00 -16.38
C ARG A 103 -30.52 -7.42 -16.70
N THR A 104 -30.38 -8.25 -15.66
CA THR A 104 -30.04 -9.66 -15.80
C THR A 104 -31.22 -10.48 -16.31
N ASP A 105 -30.95 -11.67 -16.82
CA ASP A 105 -31.97 -12.65 -17.22
C ASP A 105 -32.81 -13.16 -16.03
N ALA A 106 -32.28 -13.05 -14.81
CA ALA A 106 -33.01 -13.34 -13.58
C ALA A 106 -34.00 -12.22 -13.20
N GLY A 107 -33.92 -11.05 -13.84
CA GLY A 107 -34.81 -9.91 -13.63
C GLY A 107 -34.24 -8.80 -12.74
N ASP A 108 -33.05 -8.99 -12.18
CA ASP A 108 -32.39 -7.98 -11.36
C ASP A 108 -31.82 -6.83 -12.19
N ASN A 109 -32.04 -5.59 -11.74
CA ASN A 109 -31.29 -4.44 -12.25
C ASN A 109 -30.03 -4.25 -11.39
N LEU A 110 -28.88 -4.26 -12.05
CA LEU A 110 -27.56 -4.05 -11.46
C LEU A 110 -26.96 -2.76 -12.02
N LEU A 111 -26.18 -2.06 -11.19
CA LEU A 111 -25.34 -0.97 -11.65
C LEU A 111 -24.04 -1.55 -12.21
N VAL A 112 -23.64 -1.12 -13.40
CA VAL A 112 -22.40 -1.54 -14.06
C VAL A 112 -21.49 -0.33 -14.26
N ASN A 113 -20.34 -0.34 -13.60
CA ASN A 113 -19.24 0.56 -13.91
C ASN A 113 -18.50 0.03 -15.15
N ARG A 114 -18.65 0.76 -16.26
CA ARG A 114 -18.13 0.38 -17.58
C ARG A 114 -16.65 0.69 -17.76
N GLY A 115 -16.06 1.46 -16.85
CA GLY A 115 -14.72 2.02 -16.99
C GLY A 115 -14.75 3.54 -17.09
N TRP A 116 -13.66 4.12 -17.58
CA TRP A 116 -13.44 5.55 -17.59
C TRP A 116 -13.17 6.15 -18.97
N VAL A 117 -13.35 7.46 -19.03
CA VAL A 117 -12.98 8.33 -20.14
C VAL A 117 -12.28 9.57 -19.60
N ARG A 118 -11.31 10.11 -20.34
CA ARG A 118 -10.61 11.33 -19.93
C ARG A 118 -11.59 12.51 -19.92
N VAL A 119 -11.48 13.38 -18.92
CA VAL A 119 -12.23 14.64 -18.96
C VAL A 119 -11.77 15.47 -20.15
N GLY A 120 -12.71 16.08 -20.88
CA GLY A 120 -12.43 16.97 -22.00
C GLY A 120 -11.90 18.33 -21.55
N GLU A 121 -11.62 19.21 -22.51
CA GLU A 121 -11.26 20.60 -22.22
C GLU A 121 -12.40 21.28 -21.43
N ASP A 122 -12.03 22.20 -20.54
CA ASP A 122 -12.97 22.94 -19.68
C ASP A 122 -13.95 22.06 -18.88
N ASN A 123 -13.50 20.87 -18.47
CA ASN A 123 -14.28 19.90 -17.70
C ASN A 123 -15.49 19.29 -18.46
N THR A 124 -15.50 19.40 -19.79
CA THR A 124 -16.55 18.82 -20.64
C THR A 124 -16.52 17.29 -20.63
N VAL A 125 -17.69 16.68 -20.87
CA VAL A 125 -17.80 15.22 -21.06
C VAL A 125 -17.50 14.93 -22.53
N PRO A 126 -16.45 14.16 -22.87
CA PRO A 126 -16.19 13.79 -24.26
C PRO A 126 -17.24 12.81 -24.78
N GLU A 127 -17.31 12.65 -26.11
CA GLU A 127 -18.06 11.56 -26.70
C GLU A 127 -17.42 10.20 -26.38
N PHE A 128 -18.23 9.22 -25.99
CA PHE A 128 -17.77 7.86 -25.71
C PHE A 128 -18.77 6.82 -26.23
N PRO A 129 -18.32 5.57 -26.51
CA PRO A 129 -19.19 4.55 -27.07
C PRO A 129 -20.41 4.27 -26.17
N PRO A 130 -21.63 4.22 -26.73
CA PRO A 130 -22.83 3.90 -25.96
C PRO A 130 -22.80 2.44 -25.47
N VAL A 131 -23.74 2.10 -24.59
CA VAL A 131 -23.96 0.71 -24.17
C VAL A 131 -24.27 -0.20 -25.36
N SER A 132 -23.83 -1.46 -25.29
CA SER A 132 -24.15 -2.44 -26.33
C SER A 132 -25.64 -2.76 -26.33
N SER A 133 -26.23 -2.83 -27.52
CA SER A 133 -27.64 -3.19 -27.69
C SER A 133 -27.85 -4.70 -27.72
N GLY A 134 -29.02 -5.13 -27.25
CA GLY A 134 -29.41 -6.54 -27.27
C GLY A 134 -28.90 -7.34 -26.08
N GLN A 135 -28.98 -8.67 -26.22
CA GLN A 135 -28.62 -9.64 -25.20
C GLN A 135 -27.10 -9.87 -25.21
N ILE A 136 -26.45 -9.73 -24.05
CA ILE A 136 -25.02 -9.94 -23.89
C ILE A 136 -24.73 -10.68 -22.59
N THR A 137 -23.56 -11.32 -22.56
CA THR A 137 -22.96 -11.84 -21.34
C THR A 137 -21.79 -10.95 -20.97
N ILE A 138 -21.76 -10.48 -19.72
CA ILE A 138 -20.66 -9.66 -19.19
C ILE A 138 -19.93 -10.43 -18.10
N THR A 139 -18.62 -10.24 -18.05
CA THR A 139 -17.78 -10.66 -16.91
C THR A 139 -17.35 -9.42 -16.15
N ALA A 140 -17.52 -9.40 -14.84
CA ALA A 140 -17.27 -8.22 -14.03
C ALA A 140 -16.81 -8.59 -12.63
N ARG A 141 -16.13 -7.66 -11.95
CA ARG A 141 -15.81 -7.79 -10.53
C ARG A 141 -16.99 -7.34 -9.68
N LEU A 142 -17.34 -8.13 -8.66
CA LEU A 142 -18.29 -7.72 -7.63
C LEU A 142 -17.68 -6.61 -6.77
N ARG A 143 -18.45 -5.56 -6.51
CA ARG A 143 -18.00 -4.41 -5.70
C ARG A 143 -19.09 -3.95 -4.74
N MET A 144 -18.66 -3.51 -3.56
CA MET A 144 -19.52 -2.90 -2.55
C MET A 144 -19.69 -1.40 -2.80
N PRO A 145 -20.85 -0.81 -2.46
CA PRO A 145 -21.05 0.63 -2.54
C PRO A 145 -19.99 1.40 -1.76
N MET A 146 -19.61 2.58 -2.26
CA MET A 146 -18.65 3.45 -1.58
C MET A 146 -19.29 4.08 -0.34
N GLU A 147 -18.48 4.23 0.71
CA GLU A 147 -18.91 4.96 1.91
C GLU A 147 -19.09 6.46 1.62
N GLY A 148 -20.19 7.03 2.11
CA GLY A 148 -20.51 8.45 2.00
C GLY A 148 -21.57 8.78 0.95
N PRO A 149 -22.06 10.03 0.93
CA PRO A 149 -23.16 10.45 0.05
C PRO A 149 -22.76 10.44 -1.42
N ALA A 150 -23.69 10.08 -2.31
CA ALA A 150 -23.49 10.12 -3.75
C ALA A 150 -23.32 11.55 -4.30
N GLU A 151 -23.89 12.57 -3.65
CA GLU A 151 -23.82 13.98 -4.06
C GLU A 151 -24.17 14.19 -5.53
N ALA A 152 -25.41 13.83 -5.88
CA ALA A 152 -25.94 13.97 -7.22
C ALA A 152 -26.05 15.43 -7.65
N ILE A 153 -25.59 15.74 -8.87
CA ILE A 153 -25.78 17.02 -9.55
C ILE A 153 -26.09 16.76 -11.03
N VAL A 154 -26.67 17.75 -11.70
CA VAL A 154 -26.75 17.76 -13.16
C VAL A 154 -25.74 18.76 -13.69
N LEU A 155 -24.85 18.33 -14.59
CA LEU A 155 -23.83 19.18 -15.20
C LEU A 155 -23.56 18.71 -16.64
N HIS A 156 -23.44 19.66 -17.58
CA HIS A 156 -23.28 19.37 -19.01
C HIS A 156 -24.35 18.42 -19.56
N ASP A 157 -25.59 18.53 -19.08
CA ASP A 157 -26.72 17.65 -19.39
C ASP A 157 -26.59 16.20 -18.90
N TRP A 158 -25.56 15.88 -18.10
CA TRP A 158 -25.38 14.55 -17.49
C TRP A 158 -25.76 14.56 -16.00
N ASN A 159 -26.37 13.46 -15.56
CA ASN A 159 -26.43 13.13 -14.13
C ASN A 159 -25.04 12.72 -13.65
N MET A 160 -24.53 13.39 -12.61
CA MET A 160 -23.20 13.13 -12.06
C MET A 160 -23.24 12.88 -10.56
N VAL A 161 -22.46 11.91 -10.09
CA VAL A 161 -22.28 11.57 -8.66
C VAL A 161 -20.79 11.58 -8.29
N ARG A 162 -20.48 11.73 -7.01
CA ARG A 162 -19.11 11.70 -6.47
C ARG A 162 -18.72 10.32 -5.94
N ASN A 163 -19.70 9.56 -5.46
CA ASN A 163 -19.53 8.19 -4.95
C ASN A 163 -20.49 7.23 -5.66
N ILE A 164 -20.05 5.99 -5.87
CA ILE A 164 -20.89 4.92 -6.40
C ILE A 164 -21.73 4.35 -5.26
N ASN A 165 -23.02 4.67 -5.25
CA ASN A 165 -24.01 4.10 -4.35
C ASN A 165 -25.25 3.70 -5.17
N PRO A 166 -25.49 2.39 -5.40
CA PRO A 166 -26.60 1.93 -6.24
C PRO A 166 -27.98 2.41 -5.77
N GLN A 167 -28.22 2.52 -4.46
CA GLN A 167 -29.50 3.01 -3.94
C GLN A 167 -29.74 4.48 -4.35
N ALA A 168 -28.76 5.35 -4.09
CA ALA A 168 -28.86 6.76 -4.44
C ALA A 168 -28.91 6.99 -5.95
N ILE A 169 -28.17 6.19 -6.73
CA ILE A 169 -28.19 6.25 -8.20
C ILE A 169 -29.53 5.74 -8.74
N GLY A 170 -30.10 4.71 -8.12
CA GLY A 170 -31.40 4.15 -8.47
C GLY A 170 -32.53 5.18 -8.37
N GLU A 171 -32.48 6.05 -7.37
CA GLU A 171 -33.41 7.19 -7.24
C GLU A 171 -33.26 8.21 -8.38
N ILE A 172 -32.04 8.45 -8.87
CA ILE A 172 -31.78 9.39 -9.98
C ILE A 172 -32.35 8.85 -11.30
N VAL A 173 -32.19 7.55 -11.55
CA VAL A 173 -32.60 6.91 -12.81
C VAL A 173 -33.97 6.26 -12.76
N ASP A 174 -34.68 6.36 -11.63
CA ASP A 174 -35.98 5.72 -11.35
C ASP A 174 -35.96 4.20 -11.59
N VAL A 175 -34.91 3.53 -11.08
CA VAL A 175 -34.77 2.07 -11.14
C VAL A 175 -34.37 1.52 -9.78
N ASP A 176 -35.09 0.49 -9.33
CA ASP A 176 -34.69 -0.31 -8.18
C ASP A 176 -33.45 -1.14 -8.54
N LEU A 177 -32.29 -0.73 -8.01
CA LEU A 177 -30.98 -1.34 -8.22
C LEU A 177 -30.61 -2.24 -7.04
N ALA A 178 -29.94 -3.36 -7.34
CA ALA A 178 -29.31 -4.20 -6.32
C ALA A 178 -28.31 -3.41 -5.47
N ALA A 179 -28.11 -3.84 -4.21
CA ALA A 179 -27.21 -3.17 -3.28
C ALA A 179 -25.73 -3.14 -3.73
N HIS A 180 -25.29 -4.14 -4.50
CA HIS A 180 -23.94 -4.24 -5.04
C HIS A 180 -23.86 -3.72 -6.49
N TYR A 181 -22.64 -3.47 -6.96
CA TYR A 181 -22.41 -3.10 -8.37
C TYR A 181 -21.34 -3.98 -9.02
N LEU A 182 -21.33 -3.96 -10.35
CA LEU A 182 -20.40 -4.71 -11.18
C LEU A 182 -19.38 -3.75 -11.80
N GLN A 183 -18.09 -4.09 -11.74
CA GLN A 183 -17.04 -3.32 -12.40
C GLN A 183 -16.41 -4.11 -13.54
N LEU A 184 -16.48 -3.57 -14.76
CA LEU A 184 -15.93 -4.25 -15.92
C LEU A 184 -14.39 -4.21 -15.92
N PRO A 185 -13.71 -5.32 -16.24
CA PRO A 185 -12.25 -5.38 -16.37
C PRO A 185 -11.74 -4.89 -17.74
N GLY A 186 -12.62 -4.38 -18.61
CA GLY A 186 -12.27 -3.97 -19.98
C GLY A 186 -12.40 -5.08 -21.02
N GLY A 187 -12.16 -4.75 -22.30
CA GLY A 187 -12.03 -5.72 -23.39
C GLY A 187 -13.28 -6.50 -23.78
N GLN A 188 -14.48 -6.03 -23.42
CA GLN A 188 -15.75 -6.72 -23.65
C GLN A 188 -16.87 -5.77 -24.11
N PRO A 189 -18.00 -6.28 -24.63
CA PRO A 189 -19.10 -5.42 -25.09
C PRO A 189 -19.56 -4.44 -24.01
N GLY A 190 -19.56 -3.15 -24.36
CA GLY A 190 -19.94 -2.06 -23.47
C GLY A 190 -18.82 -1.57 -22.54
N SER A 191 -17.64 -2.19 -22.48
CA SER A 191 -16.54 -1.65 -21.66
C SER A 191 -15.87 -0.43 -22.29
N LEU A 192 -15.46 0.50 -21.44
CA LEU A 192 -14.57 1.63 -21.74
C LEU A 192 -13.14 1.27 -21.30
N GLU A 193 -12.27 2.27 -21.09
CA GLU A 193 -10.95 2.03 -20.51
C GLU A 193 -11.12 1.46 -19.09
N PRO A 194 -10.47 0.34 -18.75
CA PRO A 194 -10.69 -0.33 -17.48
C PRO A 194 -10.10 0.46 -16.32
N MET A 195 -10.76 0.38 -15.15
CA MET A 195 -10.17 0.85 -13.91
C MET A 195 -8.90 0.07 -13.61
N PRO A 196 -7.78 0.74 -13.26
CA PRO A 196 -6.58 0.03 -12.84
C PRO A 196 -6.93 -0.82 -11.63
N VAL A 197 -6.49 -2.08 -11.65
CA VAL A 197 -6.56 -2.92 -10.47
C VAL A 197 -5.63 -2.28 -9.43
N PRO A 198 -6.07 -2.06 -8.19
CA PRO A 198 -5.18 -1.60 -7.14
C PRO A 198 -3.92 -2.48 -7.13
N SER A 199 -2.73 -1.89 -7.17
CA SER A 199 -1.52 -2.69 -7.03
C SER A 199 -1.53 -3.37 -5.66
N VAL A 200 -0.89 -4.54 -5.57
CA VAL A 200 -0.57 -5.19 -4.30
C VAL A 200 0.34 -4.23 -3.54
N GLU A 201 -0.26 -3.39 -2.70
CA GLU A 201 0.47 -2.41 -1.91
C GLU A 201 1.30 -3.19 -0.88
N SER A 202 2.61 -3.24 -1.11
CA SER A 202 3.58 -3.53 -0.06
C SER A 202 3.80 -2.24 0.71
N GLY A 203 2.77 -1.77 1.43
CA GLY A 203 2.87 -0.53 2.19
C GLY A 203 4.02 -0.57 3.19
N PRO A 204 4.60 0.58 3.59
CA PRO A 204 5.75 0.65 4.50
C PRO A 204 5.39 0.22 5.93
N TYR A 205 4.16 -0.23 6.18
CA TYR A 205 3.64 -0.64 7.48
C TYR A 205 4.47 -1.76 8.11
N LEU A 206 5.04 -2.66 7.29
CA LEU A 206 5.98 -3.68 7.76
C LEU A 206 7.29 -3.05 8.28
N SER A 207 7.88 -2.11 7.54
CA SER A 207 9.14 -1.48 7.93
C SER A 207 8.97 -0.56 9.14
N TYR A 208 7.87 0.19 9.22
CA TYR A 208 7.53 0.99 10.41
C TYR A 208 7.20 0.12 11.64
N GLY A 209 6.49 -0.99 11.46
CA GLY A 209 6.26 -1.98 12.53
C GLY A 209 7.58 -2.54 13.07
N LEU A 210 8.51 -2.88 12.18
CA LEU A 210 9.86 -3.31 12.53
C LEU A 210 10.69 -2.21 13.21
N GLN A 211 10.55 -0.95 12.79
CA GLN A 211 11.21 0.17 13.46
C GLN A 211 10.74 0.34 14.90
N TRP A 212 9.44 0.23 15.18
CA TRP A 212 8.92 0.29 16.56
C TRP A 212 9.41 -0.87 17.43
N MET A 213 9.52 -2.07 16.86
CA MET A 213 10.14 -3.21 17.55
C MET A 213 11.63 -2.97 17.81
N ALA A 214 12.36 -2.41 16.84
CA ALA A 214 13.78 -2.07 17.01
C ALA A 214 13.99 -1.03 18.12
N PHE A 215 13.16 0.00 18.22
CA PHE A 215 13.21 0.96 19.34
C PHE A 215 12.89 0.31 20.69
N GLY A 216 11.90 -0.59 20.73
CA GLY A 216 11.56 -1.37 21.92
C GLY A 216 12.71 -2.23 22.45
N VAL A 217 13.63 -2.66 21.58
CA VAL A 217 14.82 -3.46 21.95
C VAL A 217 16.06 -2.60 22.20
N LEU A 218 16.33 -1.60 21.34
CA LEU A 218 17.54 -0.77 21.43
C LEU A 218 17.52 0.17 22.63
N ALA A 219 16.36 0.69 23.02
CA ALA A 219 16.25 1.59 24.18
C ALA A 219 16.71 0.94 25.51
N PRO A 220 16.25 -0.28 25.88
CA PRO A 220 16.73 -0.94 27.10
C PRO A 220 18.19 -1.41 26.99
N VAL A 221 18.65 -1.81 25.79
CA VAL A 221 20.07 -2.17 25.56
C VAL A 221 20.98 -0.95 25.75
N GLY A 222 20.61 0.21 25.20
CA GLY A 222 21.35 1.46 25.37
C GLY A 222 21.40 1.91 26.83
N LEU A 223 20.28 1.81 27.54
CA LEU A 223 20.24 2.07 28.98
C LEU A 223 21.16 1.10 29.74
N GLY A 224 21.07 -0.21 29.46
CA GLY A 224 21.92 -1.22 30.10
C GLY A 224 23.41 -1.01 29.86
N TYR A 225 23.80 -0.65 28.64
CA TYR A 225 25.18 -0.31 28.29
C TYR A 225 25.67 0.93 29.04
N PHE A 226 24.86 2.00 29.10
CA PHE A 226 25.18 3.22 29.83
C PHE A 226 25.37 2.96 31.34
N VAL A 227 24.49 2.14 31.93
CA VAL A 227 24.63 1.70 33.32
C VAL A 227 25.93 0.92 33.53
N TRP A 228 26.25 0.01 32.62
CA TRP A 228 27.49 -0.77 32.69
C TRP A 228 28.74 0.11 32.53
N SER A 229 28.73 1.07 31.61
CA SER A 229 29.85 1.99 31.39
C SER A 229 30.08 2.90 32.59
N GLU A 230 29.02 3.42 33.21
CA GLU A 230 29.18 4.29 34.39
C GLU A 230 29.63 3.50 35.62
N LEU A 231 29.14 2.27 35.82
CA LEU A 231 29.63 1.37 36.88
C LEU A 231 31.08 0.96 36.68
N ARG A 232 31.54 0.86 35.43
CA ARG A 232 32.93 0.54 35.12
C ARG A 232 33.86 1.74 35.27
N GLN A 233 33.37 2.94 34.93
CA GLN A 233 34.12 4.19 35.08
C GLN A 233 34.32 4.57 36.55
N ARG A 234 33.29 4.39 37.39
CA ARG A 234 33.42 4.57 38.85
C ARG A 234 34.45 3.63 39.48
N ARG A 235 34.44 2.35 39.08
CA ARG A 235 35.47 1.39 39.51
C ARG A 235 36.88 1.74 39.06
N ARG A 236 37.03 2.49 37.97
CA ARG A 236 38.34 2.95 37.47
C ARG A 236 38.87 4.13 38.28
N LEU A 237 38.00 5.08 38.59
CA LEU A 237 38.32 6.23 39.45
C LEU A 237 38.64 5.79 40.89
N ASP A 238 37.92 4.80 41.44
CA ASP A 238 38.23 4.24 42.76
C ASP A 238 39.62 3.55 42.80
N HIS A 239 40.11 3.04 41.67
CA HIS A 239 41.47 2.46 41.56
C HIS A 239 42.55 3.53 41.36
N GLU A 240 42.26 4.63 40.66
CA GLU A 240 43.19 5.76 40.49
C GLU A 240 43.37 6.55 41.81
N ASP A 241 42.30 6.79 42.58
CA ASP A 241 42.40 7.41 43.92
C ASP A 241 43.17 6.52 44.92
N THR A 242 43.12 5.19 44.77
CA THR A 242 43.89 4.26 45.62
C THR A 242 45.38 4.21 45.25
N ASP A 243 45.73 4.40 43.97
CA ASP A 243 47.13 4.46 43.52
C ASP A 243 47.77 5.84 43.83
N ASP A 244 47.01 6.94 43.78
CA ASP A 244 47.50 8.29 44.16
C ASP A 244 47.74 8.41 45.69
N ASP A 245 46.91 7.78 46.54
CA ASP A 245 47.14 7.73 48.00
C ASP A 245 48.38 6.89 48.40
N VAL A 246 48.82 5.96 47.54
CA VAL A 246 50.06 5.20 47.74
C VAL A 246 51.28 5.97 47.22
N ALA A 247 51.11 6.78 46.16
CA ALA A 247 52.17 7.55 45.54
C ALA A 247 52.64 8.79 46.35
N ASP A 248 51.79 9.39 47.21
CA ASP A 248 52.17 10.56 48.04
C ASP A 248 53.09 10.21 49.23
N SER A 249 53.40 8.93 49.47
CA SER A 249 54.30 8.50 50.55
C SER A 249 55.79 8.44 50.18
N SER A 250 56.18 8.88 48.96
CA SER A 250 57.56 8.73 48.45
C SER A 250 58.10 9.97 47.71
N GLN A 251 58.35 11.08 48.42
CA GLN A 251 59.29 12.15 48.02
C GLN A 251 60.76 11.67 48.29
N SER A 252 61.86 11.94 47.58
CA SER A 252 62.28 12.71 46.38
C SER A 252 63.75 12.24 45.98
N PRO A 253 64.62 12.97 45.22
CA PRO A 253 65.20 12.62 43.89
C PRO A 253 66.75 12.36 43.92
N PRO A 254 67.56 12.23 42.82
CA PRO A 254 67.84 13.30 41.82
C PRO A 254 68.15 12.87 40.33
N GLU A 255 68.14 13.91 39.48
CA GLU A 255 68.96 14.22 38.29
C GLU A 255 69.44 13.15 37.27
N GLY A 256 69.23 13.46 35.98
CA GLY A 256 69.88 12.77 34.86
C GLY A 256 69.36 13.20 33.48
N GLU A 257 69.92 14.27 32.95
CA GLU A 257 69.76 14.87 31.63
C GLU A 257 69.98 13.89 30.47
N HIS A 258 69.10 13.85 29.45
CA HIS A 258 69.52 13.91 28.05
C HIS A 258 68.38 14.20 27.05
N ARG A 259 68.70 15.18 26.23
CA ARG A 259 68.01 15.85 25.12
C ARG A 259 67.95 14.97 23.87
N GLY A 260 66.89 15.07 23.06
CA GLY A 260 66.99 14.77 21.62
C GLY A 260 65.71 14.40 20.86
N THR A 261 65.10 15.41 20.22
CA THR A 261 64.55 15.44 18.83
C THR A 261 63.46 14.42 18.41
N ALA A 262 62.21 14.87 18.18
CA ALA A 262 61.67 15.47 16.94
C ALA A 262 61.53 14.43 15.79
N GLU A 263 60.32 13.96 15.48
CA GLU A 263 59.28 14.57 14.63
C GLU A 263 59.42 14.19 13.13
N HIS A 264 58.35 13.61 12.57
CA HIS A 264 57.82 13.68 11.18
C HIS A 264 57.23 12.32 10.74
N ALA A 265 55.91 12.22 10.52
CA ALA A 265 55.18 12.45 9.25
C ALA A 265 55.27 11.22 8.32
N SER A 266 54.34 10.85 7.45
CA SER A 266 52.96 11.20 7.08
C SER A 266 52.60 10.22 5.93
N ALA A 267 51.32 9.87 5.81
CA ALA A 267 50.61 9.42 4.60
C ALA A 267 51.04 8.16 3.81
N ALA A 268 50.08 7.24 3.59
CA ALA A 268 49.40 7.00 2.30
C ALA A 268 48.86 5.57 2.16
N GLN A 269 47.59 5.44 1.72
CA GLN A 269 47.00 4.22 1.14
C GLN A 269 47.55 3.99 -0.29
N PRO A 270 47.38 2.79 -0.89
CA PRO A 270 46.18 2.51 -1.70
C PRO A 270 45.62 1.08 -1.52
N GLY A 271 44.38 0.88 -1.97
CA GLY A 271 43.62 -0.37 -1.83
C GLY A 271 43.92 -1.43 -2.89
N ASP A 272 43.21 -2.56 -2.82
CA ASP A 272 42.43 -3.03 -3.97
C ASP A 272 41.41 -4.11 -3.57
N THR A 273 40.46 -4.25 -4.48
CA THR A 273 39.14 -4.83 -4.38
C THR A 273 39.18 -6.33 -4.70
N VAL A 274 38.56 -7.19 -3.89
CA VAL A 274 38.36 -8.61 -4.22
C VAL A 274 36.87 -8.89 -4.42
N ALA A 275 36.59 -9.40 -5.61
CA ALA A 275 35.31 -9.92 -6.05
C ALA A 275 34.81 -11.07 -5.16
N GLY A 276 33.50 -11.11 -4.95
CA GLY A 276 32.79 -12.25 -4.39
C GLY A 276 31.41 -12.34 -5.03
N GLU A 277 31.32 -13.13 -6.10
CA GLU A 277 30.07 -13.69 -6.60
C GLU A 277 29.44 -14.60 -5.53
N GLY A 278 28.10 -14.58 -5.48
CA GLY A 278 27.30 -15.69 -4.96
C GLY A 278 26.35 -15.30 -3.82
N GLN A 279 25.13 -14.91 -4.17
CA GLN A 279 23.93 -15.70 -3.90
C GLN A 279 22.69 -15.00 -4.45
N ALA A 280 22.16 -15.57 -5.52
CA ALA A 280 20.82 -15.32 -6.00
C ALA A 280 19.81 -16.15 -5.20
N SER A 281 18.57 -15.68 -5.23
CA SER A 281 17.30 -16.42 -5.10
C SER A 281 16.66 -16.36 -3.72
N GLU A 282 15.57 -15.60 -3.62
CA GLU A 282 14.20 -16.13 -3.46
C GLU A 282 13.19 -14.98 -3.31
N VAL A 283 13.16 -14.06 -4.28
CA VAL A 283 11.97 -13.25 -4.53
C VAL A 283 11.59 -13.59 -5.96
N VAL A 284 10.88 -14.70 -6.09
CA VAL A 284 10.22 -15.05 -7.34
C VAL A 284 9.28 -13.90 -7.64
N ASP A 285 9.65 -13.17 -8.67
CA ASP A 285 8.97 -12.08 -9.35
C ASP A 285 7.49 -12.43 -9.58
N SER A 286 6.67 -12.18 -8.55
CA SER A 286 5.22 -12.40 -8.55
C SER A 286 4.59 -11.67 -9.73
N ASP A 287 5.11 -10.50 -10.08
CA ASP A 287 4.65 -9.67 -11.18
C ASP A 287 4.90 -10.35 -12.53
N ARG A 288 6.04 -11.00 -12.72
CA ARG A 288 6.28 -11.84 -13.92
C ARG A 288 5.38 -13.06 -13.97
N LEU A 289 5.12 -13.73 -12.83
CA LEU A 289 4.24 -14.89 -12.80
C LEU A 289 2.79 -14.52 -13.11
N VAL A 290 2.33 -13.40 -12.55
CA VAL A 290 1.02 -12.82 -12.83
C VAL A 290 0.91 -12.40 -14.29
N ALA A 291 1.89 -11.67 -14.81
CA ALA A 291 1.92 -11.25 -16.21
C ALA A 291 1.97 -12.44 -17.17
N ALA A 292 2.68 -13.51 -16.82
CA ALA A 292 2.74 -14.74 -17.60
C ALA A 292 1.40 -15.50 -17.56
N ALA A 293 0.79 -15.66 -16.39
CA ALA A 293 -0.51 -16.32 -16.22
C ALA A 293 -1.64 -15.56 -16.94
N MET A 294 -1.61 -14.22 -16.89
CA MET A 294 -2.56 -13.37 -17.61
C MET A 294 -2.36 -13.46 -19.13
N ARG A 295 -1.12 -13.47 -19.63
CA ARG A 295 -0.82 -13.54 -21.06
C ARG A 295 -1.25 -14.87 -21.68
N ASP A 296 -1.10 -15.96 -20.94
CA ASP A 296 -1.48 -17.31 -21.38
C ASP A 296 -3.01 -17.47 -21.51
N ARG A 297 -3.79 -16.79 -20.64
CA ARG A 297 -5.27 -16.90 -20.64
C ARG A 297 -6.00 -15.82 -21.44
N TYR A 298 -5.51 -14.59 -21.47
CA TYR A 298 -6.21 -13.45 -22.07
C TYR A 298 -5.52 -12.86 -23.31
N GLY A 299 -4.38 -13.44 -23.73
CA GLY A 299 -3.57 -12.98 -24.86
C GLY A 299 -2.83 -11.66 -24.60
N ASP A 300 -2.22 -11.08 -25.63
CA ASP A 300 -1.35 -9.89 -25.50
C ASP A 300 -2.11 -8.57 -25.19
N ARG A 301 -3.44 -8.64 -24.99
CA ARG A 301 -4.33 -7.47 -24.79
C ARG A 301 -4.20 -6.80 -23.43
N PHE A 302 -3.80 -7.54 -22.38
CA PHE A 302 -3.44 -7.00 -21.05
C PHE A 302 -1.97 -6.57 -20.96
N ALA A 303 -1.09 -7.10 -21.81
CA ALA A 303 0.34 -6.74 -21.80
C ALA A 303 0.61 -5.31 -22.28
N THR A 304 -0.34 -4.71 -23.00
CA THR A 304 -0.30 -3.29 -23.41
C THR A 304 -0.50 -2.32 -22.25
N GLU A 305 -1.26 -2.71 -21.22
CA GLU A 305 -1.47 -1.90 -20.01
C GLU A 305 -0.17 -1.80 -19.21
N HIS A 306 0.51 -2.92 -19.00
CA HIS A 306 1.80 -2.97 -18.32
C HIS A 306 2.90 -2.19 -19.07
N ARG A 307 2.94 -2.24 -20.41
CA ARG A 307 3.94 -1.51 -21.23
C ARG A 307 3.76 0.01 -21.20
N ARG A 308 2.55 0.53 -20.98
CA ARG A 308 2.30 1.98 -20.90
C ARG A 308 2.82 2.58 -19.59
N GLN A 309 2.77 1.82 -18.50
CA GLN A 309 3.24 2.27 -17.18
C GLN A 309 4.76 2.47 -17.13
N TRP A 310 5.53 1.62 -17.81
CA TRP A 310 7.00 1.74 -17.88
C TRP A 310 7.50 2.88 -18.79
N ARG A 311 6.71 3.31 -19.78
CA ARG A 311 7.14 4.36 -20.73
C ARG A 311 7.08 5.78 -20.16
N ARG A 312 6.51 5.98 -18.96
CA ARG A 312 6.54 7.26 -18.22
C ARG A 312 7.76 7.42 -17.30
N GLY A 313 8.52 6.35 -17.04
CA GLY A 313 9.75 6.42 -16.22
C GLY A 313 10.92 7.12 -16.90
N ASP A 314 10.97 7.10 -18.24
CA ASP A 314 12.09 7.64 -19.03
C ASP A 314 11.91 9.11 -19.48
N ARG A 315 10.89 9.82 -18.98
CA ARG A 315 10.62 11.21 -19.40
C ARG A 315 10.93 12.24 -18.31
N PHE A 316 11.96 11.98 -17.51
CA PHE A 316 12.55 12.96 -16.59
C PHE A 316 14.06 13.20 -16.78
N ASP A 317 14.69 12.60 -17.79
CA ASP A 317 16.06 12.95 -18.20
C ASP A 317 16.08 13.47 -19.65
N ALA A 318 15.66 14.74 -19.84
CA ALA A 318 16.00 15.56 -20.99
C ALA A 318 15.80 17.05 -20.67
#